data_AF-A0A2T6BCY0-F1
#
_entry.id   AF-A0A2T6BCY0-F1
#
_cell.length_a   1.000
_cell.length_b   1.000
_cell.length_c   1.000
_cell.angle_alpha   90.00
_cell.angle_beta   90.00
_cell.angle_gamma   90.00
#
_symmetry.space_group_name_H-M   'P 1'
#
loop_
_entity.id
_entity.type
_entity.pdbx_description
1 polymer ?
#
loop_
_entity_poly.entity_id
_entity_poly.type
_entity_poly.pdbx_seq_one_letter_code
_entity_poly.pdbx_strand_id
1 'polypeptide(L)' 'MIHIKGNNDLDTDLRTEAFTTLNTLPTEVLTRLVILSKSPKALTYLQTENGFTTIKAFLGI' A
#
# COMPACT_ATOMS: atom_id res chain seq x y z
N MET A 1 -7.12 10.49 13.32
CA MET A 1 -7.11 11.15 12.00
C MET A 1 -5.66 11.23 11.54
N ILE A 2 -5.31 10.50 10.48
CA ILE A 2 -3.95 10.53 9.90
C ILE A 2 -3.93 11.70 8.91
N HIS A 3 -3.12 12.72 9.18
CA HIS A 3 -2.91 13.83 8.26
C HIS A 3 -1.93 13.40 7.17
N ILE A 4 -2.37 13.48 5.91
CA ILE A 4 -1.59 13.05 4.74
C ILE A 4 -1.12 14.32 4.01
N LYS A 5 0.18 14.62 4.10
CA LYS A 5 0.82 15.70 3.35
C LYS A 5 1.35 15.13 2.02
N GLY A 6 0.70 15.44 0.90
CA GLY A 6 1.21 15.20 -0.46
C GLY A 6 1.73 16.51 -1.05
N ASN A 7 2.81 16.47 -1.84
CA ASN A 7 3.50 17.66 -2.37
C ASN A 7 3.05 18.05 -3.80
N ASN A 8 2.06 17.36 -4.39
CA ASN A 8 1.47 17.69 -5.69
C ASN A 8 0.10 17.02 -5.84
N ASP A 9 -0.81 17.57 -6.65
CA ASP A 9 -2.18 17.03 -6.81
C ASP A 9 -2.19 15.57 -7.30
N LEU A 10 -1.24 15.21 -8.17
CA LEU A 10 -1.04 13.84 -8.66
C LEU A 10 -0.73 12.82 -7.53
N ASP A 11 0.08 13.23 -6.55
CA ASP A 11 0.38 12.38 -5.38
C ASP A 11 -0.85 12.21 -4.49
N THR A 12 -1.75 13.21 -4.49
CA THR A 12 -3.00 13.18 -3.72
C THR A 12 -4.01 12.24 -4.37
N ASP A 13 -4.11 12.25 -5.69
CA ASP A 13 -4.98 11.36 -6.46
C ASP A 13 -4.54 9.90 -6.34
N LEU A 14 -3.26 9.61 -6.56
CA LEU A 14 -2.69 8.26 -6.42
C LEU A 14 -2.84 7.72 -4.98
N ARG A 15 -2.71 8.60 -3.98
CA ARG A 15 -2.98 8.23 -2.59
C ARG A 15 -4.45 7.93 -2.35
N THR A 16 -5.35 8.75 -2.88
CA THR A 16 -6.79 8.57 -2.71
C THR A 16 -7.27 7.27 -3.35
N GLU A 17 -6.76 6.95 -4.53
CA GLU A 17 -7.02 5.68 -5.20
C GLU A 17 -6.49 4.49 -4.38
N ALA A 18 -5.24 4.55 -3.93
CA ALA A 18 -4.66 3.53 -3.06
C ALA A 18 -5.45 3.34 -1.75
N PHE A 19 -5.91 4.44 -1.13
CA PHE A 19 -6.76 4.39 0.07
C PHE A 19 -8.10 3.74 -0.21
N THR A 20 -8.73 4.05 -1.35
CA THR A 20 -10.01 3.46 -1.74
C THR A 20 -9.87 1.96 -1.93
N THR A 21 -8.83 1.52 -2.63
CA THR A 21 -8.52 0.09 -2.83
C THR A 21 -8.18 -0.61 -1.52
N LEU A 22 -7.45 0.03 -0.60
CA LEU A 22 -7.20 -0.55 0.72
C LEU A 22 -8.49 -0.67 1.56
N ASN A 23 -9.43 0.27 1.42
CA ASN A 23 -10.67 0.29 2.21
C ASN A 23 -11.66 -0.81 1.82
N THR A 24 -11.47 -1.47 0.65
CA THR A 24 -12.28 -2.62 0.24
C THR A 24 -11.74 -3.95 0.79
N LEU A 25 -10.53 -3.95 1.38
CA LEU A 25 -9.92 -5.16 1.90
C LEU A 25 -10.47 -5.53 3.29
N PRO A 26 -10.57 -6.84 3.61
CA PRO A 26 -10.95 -7.29 4.94
C PRO A 26 -9.99 -6.78 6.02
N THR A 27 -10.51 -6.50 7.22
CA THR A 27 -9.73 -6.02 8.38
C THR A 27 -8.54 -6.92 8.72
N GLU A 28 -8.67 -8.23 8.53
CA GLU A 28 -7.58 -9.18 8.74
C GLU A 28 -6.41 -8.96 7.74
N VAL A 29 -6.72 -8.66 6.48
CA VAL A 29 -5.73 -8.35 5.45
C VAL A 29 -5.02 -7.04 5.78
N LEU A 30 -5.77 -6.01 6.18
CA LEU A 30 -5.21 -4.74 6.63
C LEU A 30 -4.28 -4.91 7.83
N THR A 31 -4.66 -5.77 8.80
CA THR A 31 -3.84 -6.07 9.97
C THR A 31 -2.52 -6.74 9.58
N ARG A 32 -2.56 -7.69 8.64
CA ARG A 32 -1.35 -8.34 8.11
C ARG A 32 -0.45 -7.36 7.35
N LEU A 33 -1.02 -6.45 6.58
CA LEU A 33 -0.28 -5.39 5.89
C LEU A 33 0.40 -4.43 6.88
N VAL A 34 -0.24 -4.08 7.99
CA VAL A 34 0.36 -3.26 9.07
C VAL A 34 1.54 -3.97 9.74
N ILE A 35 1.49 -5.30 9.85
CA ILE A 35 2.62 -6.09 10.39
C ILE A 35 3.76 -6.12 9.37
N LEU A 36 3.45 -6.36 8.09
CA LEU A 36 4.43 -6.40 7.01
C LEU A 36 5.12 -5.05 6.78
N SER A 37 4.42 -3.93 6.90
CA SER A 37 4.99 -2.58 6.73
C SER A 37 6.03 -2.23 7.80
N LYS A 38 6.06 -2.95 8.92
CA LYS A 38 7.06 -2.80 9.98
C LYS A 38 8.29 -3.67 9.77
N SER A 39 8.28 -4.58 8.79
CA SER A 39 9.40 -5.47 8.49
C SER A 39 10.30 -4.85 7.43
N PRO A 40 11.55 -4.49 7.76
CA PRO A 40 12.49 -3.95 6.78
C PRO A 40 12.71 -4.90 5.60
N LYS A 41 12.73 -6.22 5.85
CA LYS A 41 12.85 -7.23 4.79
C LYS A 41 11.66 -7.22 3.84
N ALA A 42 10.44 -7.03 4.36
CA ALA A 42 9.24 -6.95 3.51
C ALA A 42 9.24 -5.65 2.70
N LEU A 43 9.69 -4.54 3.28
CA LEU A 43 9.88 -3.28 2.56
C LEU A 43 10.95 -3.39 1.47
N THR A 44 12.09 -4.04 1.75
CA THR A 44 13.13 -4.30 0.74
C THR A 44 12.61 -5.21 -0.37
N TYR A 45 11.83 -6.24 -0.03
CA TYR A 45 11.20 -7.11 -1.03
C TYR A 45 10.23 -6.32 -1.93
N LEU A 46 9.43 -5.42 -1.34
CA LEU A 46 8.52 -4.53 -2.06
C LEU A 46 9.22 -3.57 -3.03
N GLN A 47 10.49 -3.22 -2.77
CA GLN A 47 11.30 -2.40 -3.66
C GLN A 47 11.81 -3.17 -4.88
N THR A 48 11.75 -4.50 -4.86
CA THR A 48 12.09 -5.31 -6.04
C THR A 48 10.93 -5.31 -7.03
N GLU A 49 11.24 -5.36 -8.33
CA GLU A 49 10.24 -5.43 -9.40
C GLU A 49 9.27 -6.62 -9.22
N ASN A 50 9.80 -7.77 -8.79
CA ASN A 50 9.01 -8.97 -8.51
C ASN A 50 8.09 -8.81 -7.30
N GLY A 51 8.58 -8.22 -6.21
CA GLY A 51 7.78 -8.00 -5.01
C GLY A 51 6.69 -6.96 -5.24
N PHE A 52 7.00 -5.89 -5.97
CA PHE A 52 6.03 -4.89 -6.38
C PHE A 52 4.94 -5.50 -7.28
N THR A 53 5.31 -6.27 -8.30
CA THR A 53 4.36 -6.94 -9.22
C THR A 53 3.45 -7.93 -8.48
N THR A 54 4.01 -8.66 -7.51
CA THR A 54 3.24 -9.62 -6.70
C THR A 54 2.18 -8.92 -5.86
N ILE A 55 2.52 -7.80 -5.21
CA ILE A 55 1.57 -7.03 -4.41
C ILE A 55 0.54 -6.34 -5.30
N LYS A 56 0.95 -5.81 -6.47
CA LYS A 56 0.04 -5.28 -7.48
C LYS A 56 -1.01 -6.32 -7.92
N ALA A 57 -0.57 -7.51 -8.31
CA ALA A 57 -1.45 -8.62 -8.68
C ALA A 57 -2.39 -9.04 -7.54
N PHE A 58 -1.91 -9.07 -6.30
CA PHE A 58 -2.74 -9.34 -5.13
C PHE A 58 -3.82 -8.27 -4.90
N LEU A 59 -3.51 -7.02 -5.19
CA LEU A 59 -4.43 -5.88 -5.07
C LEU A 59 -5.31 -5.69 -6.31
N GLY A 60 -5.10 -6.45 -7.38
CA GLY A 60 -5.87 -6.35 -8.62
C GLY A 60 -5.56 -5.12 -9.49
N ILE A 61 -4.33 -4.59 -9.39
CA ILE A 61 -3.80 -3.38 -10.08
C ILE A 61 -2.50 -3.65 -10.82
#